data_AF-A0A838N0I6-F1
#
_entry.id   AF-A0A838N0I6-F1
#
_cell.length_a   1.000
_cell.length_b   1.000
_cell.length_c   1.000
_cell.angle_alpha   90.00
_cell.angle_beta   90.00
_cell.angle_gamma   90.00
#
_symmetry.space_group_name_H-M   'P 1'
#
loop_
_entity.id
_entity.type
_entity.pdbx_description
1 polymer ?
#
loop_
_entity_poly.entity_id
_entity_poly.type
_entity_poly.pdbx_seq_one_letter_code
_entity_poly.pdbx_strand_id
1 'polypeptide(L)'
;MDVKSFLRTHRDGLAVLLSVLFLLGCSFSIWRSASSFDENFATLQPAGSAKAPAPPEKALEIDNAMAKLRQPPHWTFAGRSGLFVPEKHFIGANGLPTTLETTEVHPPVPNEWLDQFALPIADADVLTQDPDEDGYNNLEEWQNHTNPTDKDSHPPFLVRLKMKSFTREPFRLVFAFTTGDTFGVNTSDLKAPTQFLRLGDMIVGTKFKLTNFTEKYEKNQYGTD
;
A
#
# COMPACT_ATOMS: atom_id res chain seq x y z
N MET A 1 47.28 -100.51 -37.98
CA MET A 1 47.53 -99.08 -37.70
C MET A 1 46.47 -98.62 -36.72
N ASP A 2 46.90 -98.17 -35.54
CA ASP A 2 46.06 -97.98 -34.36
C ASP A 2 45.36 -96.61 -34.40
N VAL A 3 44.02 -96.59 -34.33
CA VAL A 3 43.18 -95.39 -34.49
C VAL A 3 43.58 -94.29 -33.49
N LYS A 4 44.09 -94.67 -32.32
CA LYS A 4 44.53 -93.76 -31.27
C LYS A 4 45.80 -92.97 -31.60
N SER A 5 46.72 -93.51 -32.42
CA SER A 5 47.95 -92.77 -32.79
C SER A 5 47.72 -91.77 -33.92
N PHE A 6 46.78 -92.05 -34.84
CA PHE A 6 46.36 -91.14 -35.91
C PHE A 6 45.64 -89.89 -35.37
N LEU A 7 44.72 -90.08 -34.40
CA LEU A 7 43.98 -89.01 -33.73
C LEU A 7 44.85 -88.01 -32.96
N ARG A 8 46.06 -88.40 -32.54
CA ARG A 8 46.97 -87.55 -31.76
C ARG A 8 47.84 -86.66 -32.66
N THR A 9 48.20 -87.14 -33.85
CA THR A 9 49.05 -86.41 -34.82
C THR A 9 48.26 -85.42 -35.69
N HIS A 10 46.95 -85.61 -35.86
CA HIS A 10 46.09 -84.74 -36.70
C HIS A 10 45.04 -83.97 -35.89
N ARG A 11 45.24 -83.83 -34.57
CA ARG A 11 44.27 -83.22 -33.65
C ARG A 11 43.96 -81.75 -33.98
N ASP A 12 44.98 -80.97 -34.32
CA ASP A 12 44.82 -79.54 -34.62
C ASP A 12 44.10 -79.33 -35.96
N GLY A 13 44.42 -80.15 -36.97
CA GLY A 13 43.71 -80.15 -38.25
C GLY A 13 42.24 -80.56 -38.11
N LEU A 14 41.96 -81.55 -37.26
CA LEU A 14 40.58 -81.98 -36.95
C LEU A 14 39.81 -80.89 -36.19
N ALA A 15 40.46 -80.17 -35.28
CA ALA A 15 39.85 -79.05 -34.56
C ALA A 15 39.50 -77.89 -35.51
N VAL A 16 40.42 -77.51 -36.41
CA VAL A 16 40.16 -76.47 -37.43
C VAL A 16 39.03 -76.89 -38.36
N LEU A 17 39.01 -78.15 -38.81
CA LEU A 17 37.96 -78.65 -39.71
C LEU A 17 36.58 -78.65 -39.04
N LEU A 18 36.50 -79.02 -37.75
CA LEU A 18 35.28 -78.90 -36.97
C LEU A 18 34.83 -77.45 -36.77
N SER A 19 35.77 -76.52 -36.50
CA SER A 19 35.46 -75.09 -36.39
C SER A 19 34.94 -74.50 -37.70
N VAL A 20 35.52 -74.87 -38.85
CA VAL A 20 35.06 -74.43 -40.17
C VAL A 20 33.65 -74.97 -40.47
N LEU A 21 33.40 -76.25 -40.19
CA LEU A 21 32.05 -76.83 -40.37
C LEU A 21 31.02 -76.14 -39.46
N PHE A 22 31.39 -75.82 -38.23
CA PHE A 22 30.52 -75.10 -37.30
C PHE A 22 30.20 -73.69 -37.80
N LEU A 23 31.21 -72.93 -38.26
CA LEU A 23 31.01 -71.59 -38.82
C LEU A 23 30.14 -71.61 -40.09
N LEU A 24 30.31 -72.61 -40.96
CA LEU A 24 29.45 -72.80 -42.13
C LEU A 24 28.01 -73.09 -41.72
N GLY A 25 27.78 -73.91 -40.69
CA GLY A 25 26.44 -74.19 -40.15
C GLY A 25 25.77 -72.94 -39.57
N CYS A 26 26.51 -72.11 -38.83
CA CYS A 26 26.02 -70.83 -38.32
C CYS A 26 25.71 -69.85 -39.47
N SER A 27 26.59 -69.75 -40.47
CA SER A 27 26.38 -68.89 -41.64
C SER A 27 25.12 -69.28 -42.42
N PHE A 28 24.91 -70.57 -42.64
CA PHE A 28 23.70 -71.08 -43.29
C PHE A 28 22.43 -70.78 -42.49
N SER A 29 22.49 -70.89 -41.16
CA SER A 29 21.35 -70.58 -40.28
C SER A 29 21.00 -69.08 -40.31
N ILE A 30 22.01 -68.20 -40.29
CA ILE A 30 21.81 -66.76 -40.40
C ILE A 30 21.20 -66.42 -41.77
N TRP A 31 21.74 -66.97 -42.86
CA TRP A 31 21.20 -66.76 -44.20
C TRP A 31 19.73 -67.19 -44.27
N ARG A 32 19.39 -68.39 -43.79
CA ARG A 32 18.01 -68.88 -43.77
C ARG A 32 17.08 -67.94 -42.98
N SER A 33 17.53 -67.45 -41.82
CA SER A 33 16.74 -66.53 -41.01
C SER A 33 16.51 -65.18 -41.70
N ALA A 34 17.53 -64.62 -42.37
CA ALA A 34 17.43 -63.38 -43.13
C ALA A 34 16.50 -63.52 -44.33
N SER A 35 16.57 -64.64 -45.07
CA SER A 35 15.68 -64.90 -46.21
C SER A 35 14.21 -65.00 -45.80
N SER A 36 13.91 -65.52 -44.61
CA SER A 36 12.55 -65.62 -44.08
C SER A 36 12.04 -64.35 -43.37
N PHE A 37 12.89 -63.34 -43.21
CA PHE A 37 12.54 -62.16 -42.41
C PHE A 37 11.38 -61.38 -43.05
N ASP A 38 11.42 -61.17 -44.36
CA ASP A 38 10.38 -60.43 -45.09
C ASP A 38 9.00 -61.12 -45.00
N GLU A 39 8.94 -62.45 -45.10
CA GLU A 39 7.67 -63.20 -44.97
C GLU A 39 7.12 -63.14 -43.52
N ASN A 40 8.00 -63.23 -42.52
CA ASN A 40 7.60 -63.10 -41.12
C ASN A 40 7.19 -61.65 -40.78
N PHE A 41 7.76 -60.64 -41.43
CA PHE A 41 7.36 -59.25 -41.25
C PHE A 41 6.00 -58.97 -41.91
N ALA A 42 5.76 -59.52 -43.10
CA ALA A 42 4.49 -59.38 -43.82
C ALA A 42 3.31 -60.02 -43.05
N THR A 43 3.55 -61.10 -42.29
CA THR A 43 2.52 -61.75 -41.46
C THR A 43 2.27 -61.03 -40.13
N LEU A 44 3.25 -60.26 -39.63
CA LEU A 44 3.11 -59.43 -38.43
C LEU A 44 2.55 -58.04 -38.71
N GLN A 45 2.50 -57.62 -39.97
CA GLN A 45 1.79 -56.42 -40.36
C GLN A 45 0.29 -56.77 -40.35
N PRO A 46 -0.51 -56.31 -39.37
CA PRO A 46 -1.95 -56.45 -39.50
C PRO A 46 -2.31 -55.78 -40.82
N ALA A 47 -3.11 -56.46 -41.64
CA ALA A 47 -3.79 -55.81 -42.75
C ALA A 47 -4.68 -54.73 -42.15
N GLY A 48 -4.09 -53.56 -41.90
CA GLY A 48 -4.80 -52.35 -41.57
C GLY A 48 -5.70 -52.13 -42.75
N SER A 49 -6.99 -52.45 -42.58
CA SER A 49 -8.04 -51.95 -43.44
C SER A 49 -7.71 -50.48 -43.67
N ALA A 50 -7.37 -50.13 -44.91
CA ALA A 50 -7.17 -48.76 -45.32
C ALA A 50 -8.53 -48.07 -45.16
N LYS A 51 -8.81 -47.62 -43.93
CA LYS A 51 -9.93 -46.74 -43.65
C LYS A 51 -9.61 -45.48 -44.44
N ALA A 52 -10.47 -45.17 -45.41
CA ALA A 52 -10.38 -43.96 -46.20
C ALA A 52 -10.05 -42.78 -45.26
N PRO A 53 -9.13 -41.87 -45.65
CA PRO A 53 -8.76 -40.75 -44.79
C PRO A 53 -10.05 -40.05 -44.36
N ALA A 54 -10.31 -40.02 -43.05
CA ALA A 54 -11.36 -39.18 -42.53
C ALA A 54 -11.08 -37.75 -43.05
N PRO A 55 -12.10 -37.02 -43.53
CA PRO A 55 -11.91 -35.61 -43.87
C PRO A 55 -11.20 -34.93 -42.69
N PRO A 56 -10.22 -34.04 -42.92
CA PRO A 56 -9.55 -33.35 -41.83
C PRO A 56 -10.64 -32.75 -40.95
N GLU A 57 -10.62 -33.09 -39.66
CA GLU A 57 -11.58 -32.57 -38.69
C GLU A 57 -11.59 -31.06 -38.87
N LYS A 58 -12.71 -30.53 -39.39
CA LYS A 58 -12.82 -29.14 -39.79
C LYS A 58 -12.33 -28.32 -38.60
N ALA A 59 -11.32 -27.48 -38.83
CA ALA A 59 -10.53 -26.84 -37.79
C ALA A 59 -11.38 -25.83 -37.00
N LEU A 60 -12.31 -26.34 -36.21
CA LEU A 60 -13.26 -25.60 -35.39
C LEU A 60 -12.50 -24.67 -34.45
N GLU A 61 -11.32 -25.11 -34.00
CA GLU A 61 -10.40 -24.32 -33.20
C GLU A 61 -9.85 -23.10 -33.94
N ILE A 62 -9.53 -23.21 -35.23
CA ILE A 62 -9.06 -22.09 -36.04
C ILE A 62 -10.20 -21.10 -36.30
N ASP A 63 -11.39 -21.59 -36.63
CA ASP A 63 -12.58 -20.74 -36.83
C ASP A 63 -12.97 -20.02 -35.53
N ASN A 64 -12.91 -20.72 -34.39
CA ASN A 64 -13.15 -20.15 -33.06
C ASN A 64 -12.07 -19.12 -32.67
N ALA A 65 -10.79 -19.38 -32.98
CA ALA A 65 -9.71 -18.44 -32.75
C ALA A 65 -9.87 -17.18 -33.62
N MET A 66 -10.25 -17.34 -34.89
CA MET A 66 -10.56 -16.25 -35.81
C MET A 66 -11.77 -15.42 -35.35
N ALA A 67 -12.80 -16.07 -34.79
CA ALA A 67 -13.94 -15.37 -34.20
C ALA A 67 -13.53 -14.53 -32.98
N LYS A 68 -12.67 -15.06 -32.10
CA LYS A 68 -12.12 -14.33 -30.95
C LYS A 68 -11.20 -13.17 -31.35
N LEU A 69 -10.47 -13.29 -32.46
CA LEU A 69 -9.65 -12.19 -33.02
C LEU A 69 -10.49 -11.03 -33.57
N ARG A 70 -11.68 -11.32 -34.13
CA ARG A 70 -12.59 -10.28 -34.66
C ARG A 70 -13.25 -9.44 -33.57
N GLN A 71 -13.37 -9.98 -32.36
CA GLN A 71 -13.84 -9.26 -31.18
C GLN A 71 -12.75 -9.32 -30.12
N PRO A 72 -11.69 -8.50 -30.27
CA PRO A 72 -10.63 -8.49 -29.27
C PRO A 72 -11.25 -8.17 -27.91
N PRO A 73 -10.93 -8.94 -26.85
CA PRO A 73 -11.40 -8.63 -25.52
C PRO A 73 -10.95 -7.21 -25.18
N HIS A 74 -11.92 -6.36 -24.85
CA HIS A 74 -11.62 -5.04 -24.33
C HIS A 74 -11.00 -5.22 -22.95
N TRP A 75 -9.80 -4.68 -22.75
CA TRP A 75 -9.16 -4.63 -21.44
C TRP A 75 -10.00 -3.74 -20.55
N THR A 76 -10.83 -4.34 -19.70
CA THR A 76 -11.55 -3.63 -18.65
C THR A 76 -10.71 -3.73 -17.38
N PHE A 77 -10.43 -2.59 -16.76
CA PHE A 77 -9.76 -2.55 -15.46
C PHE A 77 -10.73 -3.11 -14.41
N ALA A 78 -10.42 -4.30 -13.90
CA ALA A 78 -11.27 -5.00 -12.94
C ALA A 78 -10.93 -4.63 -11.50
N GLY A 79 -10.66 -3.36 -11.17
CA GLY A 79 -10.44 -2.83 -9.82
C GLY A 79 -9.18 -3.34 -9.08
N ARG A 80 -8.89 -4.63 -9.18
CA ARG A 80 -7.67 -5.27 -8.70
C ARG A 80 -6.54 -4.79 -9.56
N SER A 81 -5.47 -4.34 -8.91
CA SER A 81 -4.18 -4.14 -9.56
C SER A 81 -3.91 -5.40 -10.40
N GLY A 82 -3.70 -5.22 -11.71
CA GLY A 82 -3.58 -6.35 -12.64
C GLY A 82 -2.49 -7.33 -12.18
N LEU A 83 -2.43 -8.54 -12.73
CA LEU A 83 -1.44 -9.56 -12.33
C LEU A 83 0.03 -9.07 -12.26
N PHE A 84 0.33 -7.95 -12.92
CA PHE A 84 1.66 -7.33 -13.00
C PHE A 84 1.76 -5.96 -12.31
N VAL A 85 0.71 -5.48 -11.67
CA VAL A 85 0.72 -4.25 -10.87
C VAL A 85 0.64 -4.69 -9.41
N PRO A 86 1.73 -4.56 -8.62
CA PRO A 86 1.67 -4.86 -7.21
C PRO A 86 0.70 -3.89 -6.51
N GLU A 87 -0.11 -4.41 -5.61
CA GLU A 87 -0.91 -3.60 -4.71
C GLU A 87 0.02 -2.81 -3.78
N LYS A 88 -0.30 -1.54 -3.50
CA LYS A 88 0.50 -0.72 -2.59
C LYS A 88 0.26 -1.21 -1.15
N HIS A 89 1.33 -1.65 -0.49
CA HIS A 89 1.29 -2.09 0.90
C HIS A 89 1.95 -1.04 1.80
N PHE A 90 1.38 -0.82 2.97
CA PHE A 90 1.80 0.13 3.99
C PHE A 90 1.92 -0.58 5.34
N ILE A 91 2.63 0.01 6.30
CA ILE A 91 2.66 -0.52 7.66
C ILE A 91 1.57 0.19 8.46
N GLY A 92 0.55 -0.57 8.88
CA GLY A 92 -0.52 -0.04 9.73
C GLY A 92 -0.03 0.31 11.14
N ALA A 93 -0.84 1.02 11.92
CA ALA A 93 -0.52 1.39 13.31
C ALA A 93 -0.24 0.19 14.23
N ASN A 94 -0.72 -1.00 13.86
CA ASN A 94 -0.47 -2.28 14.53
C ASN A 94 0.86 -2.95 14.12
N GLY A 95 1.65 -2.32 13.23
CA GLY A 95 2.91 -2.85 12.71
C GLY A 95 2.74 -3.95 11.66
N LEU A 96 1.53 -4.22 11.18
CA LEU A 96 1.26 -5.23 10.15
C LEU A 96 1.15 -4.58 8.76
N PRO A 97 1.50 -5.32 7.68
CA PRO A 97 1.23 -4.87 6.33
C PRO A 97 -0.27 -4.67 6.13
N THR A 98 -0.66 -3.48 5.69
CA THR A 98 -2.02 -3.12 5.32
C THR A 98 -2.05 -2.58 3.90
N THR A 99 -3.21 -2.56 3.29
CA THR A 99 -3.48 -2.06 1.94
C THR A 99 -4.39 -0.85 2.01
N LEU A 100 -4.50 -0.09 0.91
CA LEU A 100 -5.40 1.07 0.81
C LEU A 100 -6.88 0.70 1.03
N GLU A 101 -7.26 -0.54 0.75
CA GLU A 101 -8.62 -1.07 0.89
C GLU A 101 -8.94 -1.51 2.33
N THR A 102 -7.93 -2.02 3.05
CA THR A 102 -8.14 -2.67 4.35
C THR A 102 -8.04 -1.71 5.53
N THR A 103 -7.32 -0.59 5.38
CA THR A 103 -7.11 0.36 6.47
C THR A 103 -6.85 1.76 5.93
N GLU A 104 -7.43 2.74 6.60
CA GLU A 104 -7.08 4.14 6.40
C GLU A 104 -5.63 4.36 6.87
N VAL A 105 -4.74 4.70 5.93
CA VAL A 105 -3.30 4.80 6.20
C VAL A 105 -3.01 6.01 7.09
N HIS A 106 -3.73 7.11 6.84
CA HIS A 106 -3.58 8.38 7.55
C HIS A 106 -4.89 8.91 8.12
N PRO A 107 -5.42 8.29 9.19
CA PRO A 107 -6.64 8.79 9.83
C PRO A 107 -6.44 10.23 10.34
N PRO A 108 -7.44 11.12 10.21
CA PRO A 108 -8.83 10.86 9.83
C PRO A 108 -9.13 11.05 8.32
N VAL A 109 -8.12 11.12 7.46
CA VAL A 109 -8.28 11.40 6.04
C VAL A 109 -8.40 10.11 5.23
N PRO A 110 -9.49 9.91 4.46
CA PRO A 110 -9.70 8.70 3.69
C PRO A 110 -8.67 8.59 2.55
N ASN A 111 -8.22 7.37 2.29
CA ASN A 111 -7.22 7.06 1.26
C ASN A 111 -7.65 7.55 -0.15
N GLU A 112 -8.94 7.50 -0.47
CA GLU A 112 -9.49 7.98 -1.74
C GLU A 112 -9.23 9.47 -1.97
N TRP A 113 -9.29 10.29 -0.91
CA TRP A 113 -9.04 11.73 -1.02
C TRP A 113 -7.57 11.98 -1.34
N LEU A 114 -6.66 11.29 -0.66
CA LEU A 114 -5.23 11.41 -0.92
C LEU A 114 -4.87 10.93 -2.33
N ASP A 115 -5.52 9.86 -2.84
CA ASP A 115 -5.28 9.34 -4.20
C ASP A 115 -5.88 10.26 -5.27
N GLN A 116 -7.05 10.84 -5.02
CA GLN A 116 -7.71 11.81 -5.90
C GLN A 116 -6.82 13.03 -6.18
N PHE A 117 -6.13 13.53 -5.17
CA PHE A 117 -5.21 14.67 -5.28
C PHE A 117 -3.75 14.24 -5.53
N ALA A 118 -3.52 12.96 -5.83
CA ALA A 118 -2.20 12.39 -6.10
C ALA A 118 -1.15 12.71 -5.02
N LEU A 119 -1.58 12.83 -3.76
CA LEU A 119 -0.71 13.09 -2.63
C LEU A 119 0.15 11.87 -2.30
N PRO A 120 1.36 12.05 -1.74
CA PRO A 120 2.24 10.94 -1.43
C PRO A 120 1.76 10.16 -0.19
N ILE A 121 0.78 9.26 -0.38
CA ILE A 121 0.18 8.42 0.70
C ILE A 121 1.24 7.58 1.45
N ALA A 122 2.37 7.29 0.82
CA ALA A 122 3.45 6.55 1.47
C ALA A 122 4.18 7.34 2.56
N ASP A 123 4.09 8.68 2.53
CA ASP A 123 4.78 9.54 3.46
C ASP A 123 4.02 9.60 4.79
N ALA A 124 4.71 9.33 5.89
CA ALA A 124 4.13 9.35 7.23
C ALA A 124 3.63 10.75 7.65
N ASP A 125 4.18 11.80 7.04
CA ASP A 125 3.89 13.20 7.32
C ASP A 125 3.00 13.86 6.26
N VAL A 126 2.41 13.09 5.33
CA VAL A 126 1.58 13.62 4.23
C VAL A 126 0.50 14.58 4.71
N LEU A 127 -0.11 14.35 5.88
CA LEU A 127 -1.15 15.23 6.43
C LEU A 127 -0.64 16.62 6.87
N THR A 128 0.66 16.73 7.12
CA THR A 128 1.33 17.97 7.56
C THR A 128 2.08 18.68 6.44
N GLN A 129 2.16 18.05 5.26
CA GLN A 129 2.75 18.65 4.07
C GLN A 129 1.81 19.71 3.47
N ASP A 130 2.43 20.63 2.74
CA ASP A 130 1.82 21.75 2.02
C ASP A 130 2.40 21.73 0.59
N PRO A 131 1.78 20.99 -0.35
CA PRO A 131 2.31 20.81 -1.70
C PRO A 131 2.24 22.05 -2.60
N ASP A 132 1.29 22.95 -2.36
CA ASP A 132 1.06 24.16 -3.18
C ASP A 132 1.62 25.45 -2.55
N GLU A 133 2.21 25.32 -1.36
CA GLU A 133 2.88 26.35 -0.57
C GLU A 133 1.94 27.54 -0.26
N ASP A 134 0.64 27.30 -0.12
CA ASP A 134 -0.35 28.32 0.26
C ASP A 134 -0.36 28.60 1.78
N GLY A 135 0.35 27.77 2.53
CA GLY A 135 0.53 27.84 3.98
C GLY A 135 -0.44 26.96 4.76
N TYR A 136 -1.40 26.29 4.13
CA TYR A 136 -2.30 25.32 4.74
C TYR A 136 -1.73 23.90 4.56
N ASN A 137 -2.01 23.03 5.52
CA ASN A 137 -1.61 21.64 5.39
C ASN A 137 -2.77 20.81 4.82
N ASN A 138 -2.43 19.65 4.25
CA ASN A 138 -3.40 18.72 3.69
C ASN A 138 -4.54 18.37 4.67
N LEU A 139 -4.28 18.29 5.98
CA LEU A 139 -5.32 18.04 6.99
C LEU A 139 -6.30 19.21 7.16
N GLU A 140 -5.80 20.44 7.23
CA GLU A 140 -6.61 21.66 7.30
C GLU A 140 -7.48 21.78 6.05
N GLU A 141 -6.93 21.48 4.89
CA GLU A 141 -7.63 21.52 3.61
C GLU A 141 -8.70 20.45 3.47
N TRP A 142 -8.40 19.23 3.91
CA TRP A 142 -9.41 18.16 3.99
C TRP A 142 -10.60 18.57 4.87
N GLN A 143 -10.34 19.17 6.04
CA GLN A 143 -11.40 19.65 6.94
C GLN A 143 -12.24 20.78 6.33
N ASN A 144 -11.62 21.64 5.52
CA ASN A 144 -12.25 22.78 4.87
C ASN A 144 -12.77 22.47 3.46
N HIS A 145 -12.66 21.22 2.99
CA HIS A 145 -13.10 20.77 1.67
C HIS A 145 -12.45 21.55 0.51
N THR A 146 -11.16 21.86 0.66
CA THR A 146 -10.36 22.55 -0.35
C THR A 146 -9.40 21.61 -1.08
N ASN A 147 -8.67 22.11 -2.07
CA ASN A 147 -7.85 21.29 -2.95
C ASN A 147 -6.36 21.49 -2.61
N PRO A 148 -5.68 20.46 -2.08
CA PRO A 148 -4.29 20.53 -1.60
C PRO A 148 -3.21 20.65 -2.67
N THR A 149 -3.63 20.75 -3.94
CA THR A 149 -2.72 20.90 -5.08
C THR A 149 -2.95 22.20 -5.84
N ASP A 150 -3.95 22.99 -5.41
CA ASP A 150 -4.35 24.21 -6.09
C ASP A 150 -4.32 25.38 -5.11
N LYS A 151 -3.27 26.21 -5.26
CA LYS A 151 -3.02 27.39 -4.46
C LYS A 151 -4.17 28.38 -4.41
N ASP A 152 -5.03 28.44 -5.43
CA ASP A 152 -6.18 29.35 -5.45
C ASP A 152 -7.38 28.78 -4.65
N SER A 153 -7.37 27.48 -4.39
CA SER A 153 -8.40 26.75 -3.67
C SER A 153 -7.96 26.51 -2.23
N HIS A 154 -7.94 27.58 -1.43
CA HIS A 154 -7.49 27.55 -0.05
C HIS A 154 -8.61 27.92 0.96
N PRO A 155 -8.51 27.51 2.23
CA PRO A 155 -9.47 27.92 3.26
C PRO A 155 -9.42 29.43 3.53
N PRO A 156 -10.45 30.02 4.16
CA PRO A 156 -10.39 31.42 4.56
C PRO A 156 -9.23 31.69 5.54
N PHE A 157 -8.47 32.78 5.32
CA PHE A 157 -7.36 33.20 6.20
C PHE A 157 -7.76 33.38 7.68
N LEU A 158 -9.05 33.62 7.93
CA LEU A 158 -9.62 33.74 9.26
C LEU A 158 -9.42 32.48 10.12
N VAL A 159 -9.36 31.29 9.51
CA VAL A 159 -9.20 30.01 10.21
C VAL A 159 -7.84 29.90 10.91
N ARG A 160 -6.81 30.58 10.38
CA ARG A 160 -5.47 30.59 10.98
C ARG A 160 -5.24 31.73 11.96
N LEU A 161 -6.21 32.63 12.15
CA LEU A 161 -6.09 33.71 13.13
C LEU A 161 -6.09 33.15 14.55
N LYS A 162 -4.88 33.01 15.11
CA LYS A 162 -4.66 32.62 16.50
C LYS A 162 -4.22 33.85 17.28
N MET A 163 -4.68 33.97 18.53
CA MET A 163 -4.26 35.05 19.40
C MET A 163 -2.75 34.91 19.69
N LYS A 164 -1.93 35.78 19.12
CA LYS A 164 -0.46 35.73 19.26
C LYS A 164 0.00 36.02 20.68
N SER A 165 -0.62 36.99 21.34
CA SER A 165 -0.29 37.39 22.69
C SER A 165 -1.43 38.17 23.31
N PHE A 166 -1.65 37.98 24.61
CA PHE A 166 -2.52 38.80 25.41
C PHE A 166 -1.72 39.36 26.57
N THR A 167 -1.51 40.67 26.57
CA THR A 167 -0.87 41.37 27.69
C THR A 167 -1.97 41.97 28.54
N ARG A 168 -2.20 41.39 29.71
CA ARG A 168 -3.13 41.94 30.69
C ARG A 168 -2.43 43.06 31.43
N GLU A 169 -2.74 44.30 31.10
CA GLU A 169 -2.35 45.43 31.93
C GLU A 169 -3.26 45.48 33.17
N PRO A 170 -2.73 45.25 34.38
CA PRO A 170 -3.54 45.36 35.58
C PRO A 170 -3.99 46.81 35.76
N PHE A 171 -5.23 46.99 36.22
CA PHE A 171 -5.71 48.32 36.54
C PHE A 171 -4.87 48.89 37.69
N ARG A 172 -4.44 50.14 37.53
CA ARG A 172 -3.50 50.80 38.47
C ARG A 172 -4.14 51.08 39.82
N LEU A 173 -5.46 51.21 39.86
CA LEU A 173 -6.20 51.51 41.09
C LEU A 173 -6.70 50.22 41.72
N VAL A 174 -6.40 50.05 43.00
CA VAL A 174 -6.87 48.93 43.82
C VAL A 174 -7.74 49.51 44.91
N PHE A 175 -9.00 49.09 44.94
CA PHE A 175 -9.90 49.42 46.03
C PHE A 175 -9.48 48.63 47.28
N ALA A 176 -9.29 49.33 48.40
CA ALA A 176 -8.82 48.72 49.64
C ALA A 176 -9.98 48.46 50.60
N PHE A 177 -10.78 49.49 50.90
CA PHE A 177 -11.91 49.38 51.83
C PHE A 177 -12.87 50.57 51.69
N THR A 178 -14.03 50.44 52.33
CA THR A 178 -14.96 51.54 52.59
C THR A 178 -15.19 51.68 54.11
N THR A 179 -15.33 52.90 54.59
CA THR A 179 -15.72 53.23 55.98
C THR A 179 -16.60 54.47 55.96
N GLY A 180 -17.91 54.27 56.15
CA GLY A 180 -18.91 55.33 55.98
C GLY A 180 -18.80 55.95 54.58
N ASP A 181 -18.59 57.26 54.53
CA ASP A 181 -18.46 58.03 53.26
C ASP A 181 -17.03 58.09 52.71
N THR A 182 -16.09 57.34 53.29
CA THR A 182 -14.67 57.37 52.92
C THR A 182 -14.23 56.07 52.26
N PHE A 183 -13.58 56.19 51.11
CA PHE A 183 -13.08 55.08 50.31
C PHE A 183 -11.55 55.06 50.34
N GLY A 184 -10.98 53.93 50.75
CA GLY A 184 -9.56 53.65 50.68
C GLY A 184 -9.19 53.17 49.28
N VAL A 185 -8.37 53.94 48.56
CA VAL A 185 -7.87 53.60 47.23
C VAL A 185 -6.35 53.56 47.23
N ASN A 186 -5.79 52.46 46.75
CA ASN A 186 -4.36 52.27 46.52
C ASN A 186 -4.03 52.42 45.03
N THR A 187 -2.81 52.86 44.77
CA THR A 187 -2.21 52.87 43.43
C THR A 187 -1.13 51.80 43.39
N SER A 188 -1.21 50.83 42.49
CA SER A 188 -0.28 49.71 42.41
C SER A 188 1.07 50.11 41.79
N ASP A 189 1.09 51.14 40.94
CA ASP A 189 2.26 51.66 40.23
C ASP A 189 2.96 52.78 41.02
N LEU A 190 2.19 53.66 41.64
CA LEU A 190 2.72 54.71 42.50
C LEU A 190 2.89 54.13 43.90
N LYS A 191 4.12 54.13 44.44
CA LYS A 191 4.45 53.76 45.84
C LYS A 191 3.88 54.78 46.85
N ALA A 192 2.66 55.23 46.64
CA ALA A 192 1.92 56.14 47.48
C ALA A 192 1.21 55.36 48.59
N PRO A 193 1.05 55.96 49.78
CA PRO A 193 0.20 55.38 50.82
C PRO A 193 -1.26 55.33 50.37
N THR A 194 -2.08 54.53 51.06
CA THR A 194 -3.53 54.47 50.83
C THR A 194 -4.15 55.85 50.91
N GLN A 195 -4.90 56.22 49.87
CA GLN A 195 -5.60 57.50 49.81
C GLN A 195 -7.02 57.31 50.33
N PHE A 196 -7.46 58.23 51.18
CA PHE A 196 -8.79 58.24 51.77
C PHE A 196 -9.61 59.34 51.07
N LEU A 197 -10.55 58.94 50.20
CA LEU A 197 -11.25 59.83 49.28
C LEU A 197 -12.76 59.72 49.48
N ARG A 198 -13.50 60.79 49.17
CA ARG A 198 -14.97 60.79 49.16
C ARG A 198 -15.50 60.77 47.72
N LEU A 199 -16.79 60.50 47.57
CA LEU A 199 -17.47 60.71 46.28
C LEU A 199 -17.30 62.17 45.84
N GLY A 200 -16.81 62.37 44.62
CA GLY A 200 -16.49 63.67 44.08
C GLY A 200 -15.00 64.03 44.13
N ASP A 201 -14.16 63.29 44.84
CA ASP A 201 -12.73 63.60 44.95
C ASP A 201 -11.92 62.98 43.80
N MET A 202 -10.81 63.64 43.44
CA MET A 202 -9.82 63.09 42.50
C MET A 202 -8.78 62.26 43.25
N ILE A 203 -8.40 61.13 42.66
CA ILE A 203 -7.32 60.28 43.17
C ILE A 203 -5.98 60.95 42.85
N VAL A 204 -5.24 61.35 43.89
CA VAL A 204 -3.98 62.08 43.80
C VAL A 204 -2.97 61.29 42.96
N GLY A 205 -2.31 61.99 42.02
CA GLY A 205 -1.35 61.36 41.10
C GLY A 205 -1.99 60.69 39.89
N THR A 206 -3.32 60.73 39.75
CA THR A 206 -4.03 60.18 38.59
C THR A 206 -5.05 61.16 38.04
N LYS A 207 -5.61 60.83 36.87
CA LYS A 207 -6.70 61.58 36.23
C LYS A 207 -8.10 61.05 36.60
N PHE A 208 -8.18 60.14 37.57
CA PHE A 208 -9.43 59.45 37.91
C PHE A 208 -10.11 60.14 39.09
N LYS A 209 -11.45 60.16 39.04
CA LYS A 209 -12.33 60.77 40.03
C LYS A 209 -13.31 59.72 40.55
N LEU A 210 -13.54 59.69 41.86
CA LEU A 210 -14.62 58.88 42.42
C LEU A 210 -15.95 59.56 42.10
N THR A 211 -16.79 58.92 41.28
CA THR A 211 -18.09 59.48 40.88
C THR A 211 -19.24 58.77 41.57
N ASN A 212 -19.18 57.44 41.65
CA ASN A 212 -20.19 56.61 42.27
C ASN A 212 -19.54 55.37 42.89
N PHE A 213 -20.18 54.84 43.91
CA PHE A 213 -19.82 53.57 44.54
C PHE A 213 -21.03 52.64 44.49
N THR A 214 -20.82 51.42 44.00
CA THR A 214 -21.87 50.40 43.95
C THR A 214 -21.25 49.10 44.43
N GLU A 215 -21.76 48.59 45.54
CA GLU A 215 -21.35 47.31 46.08
C GLU A 215 -21.83 46.20 45.16
N LYS A 216 -20.92 45.26 44.86
CA LYS A 216 -21.22 44.06 44.09
C LYS A 216 -20.79 42.86 44.92
N TYR A 217 -21.67 41.88 44.97
CA TYR A 217 -21.46 40.62 45.66
C TYR A 217 -21.28 39.53 44.61
N GLU A 218 -20.20 38.77 44.72
CA GLU A 218 -19.97 37.58 43.91
C GLU A 218 -19.92 36.39 44.85
N LYS A 219 -20.77 35.38 44.62
CA LYS A 219 -20.75 34.15 45.43
C LYS A 219 -19.41 33.46 45.19
N ASN A 220 -18.68 33.20 46.27
CA ASN A 220 -17.44 32.45 46.18
C ASN A 220 -17.73 31.00 45.70
N GLN A 221 -16.70 30.31 45.22
CA GLN A 221 -16.76 28.90 44.78
C GLN A 221 -17.20 27.89 45.87
N TYR A 222 -17.40 28.34 47.11
CA TYR A 222 -17.82 27.54 48.27
C TYR A 222 -19.24 27.88 48.77
N GLY A 223 -19.99 28.75 48.07
CA GLY A 223 -21.41 28.97 48.31
C GLY A 223 -21.77 29.76 49.56
N THR A 224 -20.85 30.50 50.16
CA THR A 224 -21.16 31.45 51.24
C THR A 224 -21.19 32.87 50.71
N ASP A 225 -22.25 33.60 51.08
CA ASP A 225 -22.46 35.02 50.77
C ASP A 225 -21.48 35.92 51.53
#